data_AF-A0A9D5VZY2-F1
#
_entry.id   AF-A0A9D5VZY2-F1
#
_cell.length_a   1.000
_cell.length_b   1.000
_cell.length_c   1.000
_cell.angle_alpha   90.00
_cell.angle_beta   90.00
_cell.angle_gamma   90.00
#
_symmetry.space_group_name_H-M   'P 1'
#
loop_
_entity.id
_entity.type
_entity.pdbx_description
1 polymer ?
#
loop_
_entity_poly.entity_id
_entity_poly.type
_entity_poly.pdbx_seq_one_letter_code
_entity_poly.pdbx_strand_id
1 'polypeptide(L)'
;MQTALVGMYVKIGTDVFPSDFLEPIQVNGNQIYEFLIRDVRCAIEPETADRDAIVYNGDPAIWYLGTNEKGGYLQINNHVSEWSFGQSNWERVFEFISMLNKLAIFNKPQLNHLSSLLNEGKQAFDDMYDIPSYLNVKQSGLSWTKRTTNTKTQIQDLIANVCYTFIEIGFQIITP
;
A
#
# COMPACT_ATOMS: atom_id res chain seq x y z
N MET A 1 0.78 -0.45 -27.89
CA MET A 1 0.89 -0.80 -26.46
C MET A 1 -0.45 -0.50 -25.83
N GLN A 2 -1.10 -1.45 -25.13
CA GLN A 2 -2.42 -1.21 -24.54
C GLN A 2 -2.32 -0.21 -23.38
N THR A 3 -3.39 0.54 -23.17
CA THR A 3 -3.51 1.54 -22.11
C THR A 3 -4.80 1.33 -21.32
N ALA A 4 -4.82 1.79 -20.08
CA ALA A 4 -6.00 1.80 -19.23
C ALA A 4 -6.06 3.13 -18.46
N LEU A 5 -7.27 3.54 -18.07
CA LEU A 5 -7.44 4.65 -17.13
C LEU A 5 -7.14 4.11 -15.74
N VAL A 6 -6.10 4.60 -15.07
CA VAL A 6 -5.64 4.08 -13.78
C VAL A 6 -5.51 5.20 -12.77
N GLY A 7 -6.02 4.97 -11.56
CA GLY A 7 -5.79 5.83 -10.40
C GLY A 7 -5.32 4.98 -9.22
N MET A 8 -4.39 5.51 -8.43
CA MET A 8 -3.80 4.84 -7.28
C MET A 8 -3.50 5.87 -6.21
N TYR A 9 -3.99 5.63 -5.00
CA TYR A 9 -3.76 6.49 -3.87
C TYR A 9 -3.62 5.69 -2.59
N VAL A 10 -2.72 6.13 -1.72
CA VAL A 10 -2.58 5.64 -0.36
C VAL A 10 -2.16 6.78 0.53
N LYS A 11 -2.89 6.99 1.63
CA LYS A 11 -2.50 7.99 2.63
C LYS A 11 -1.40 7.40 3.51
N ILE A 12 -0.20 7.94 3.43
CA ILE A 12 0.89 7.63 4.38
C ILE A 12 1.17 8.82 5.30
N GLY A 13 1.96 8.59 6.37
CA GLY A 13 2.33 9.63 7.35
C GLY A 13 3.31 10.69 6.86
N THR A 14 3.66 10.67 5.58
CA THR A 14 4.62 11.57 4.93
C THR A 14 4.06 12.01 3.58
N ASP A 15 4.44 13.20 3.11
CA ASP A 15 4.01 13.70 1.79
C ASP A 15 4.89 13.17 0.65
N VAL A 16 5.71 12.13 0.92
CA VAL A 16 6.70 11.61 -0.05
C VAL A 16 6.16 10.48 -0.92
N PHE A 17 4.97 9.93 -0.64
CA PHE A 17 4.39 8.93 -1.54
C PHE A 17 4.11 9.56 -2.91
N PRO A 18 4.44 8.91 -4.02
CA PRO A 18 4.31 9.54 -5.31
C PRO A 18 2.85 9.84 -5.68
N SER A 19 2.62 11.03 -6.23
CA SER A 19 1.29 11.54 -6.59
C SER A 19 0.94 11.35 -8.07
N ASP A 20 1.77 10.63 -8.83
CA ASP A 20 1.64 10.42 -10.29
C ASP A 20 0.25 9.88 -10.71
N PHE A 21 -0.44 9.16 -9.82
CA PHE A 21 -1.72 8.48 -10.07
C PHE A 21 -2.84 8.94 -9.13
N LEU A 22 -2.67 10.07 -8.44
CA LEU A 22 -3.68 10.61 -7.52
C LEU A 22 -5.01 10.94 -8.21
N GLU A 23 -4.97 11.26 -9.50
CA GLU A 23 -6.15 11.35 -10.35
C GLU A 23 -6.08 10.25 -11.41
N PRO A 24 -7.21 9.64 -11.81
CA PRO A 24 -7.20 8.62 -12.85
C PRO A 24 -6.67 9.17 -14.18
N ILE A 25 -5.60 8.56 -14.70
CA ILE A 25 -4.93 8.97 -15.94
C ILE A 25 -4.81 7.80 -16.92
N GLN A 26 -4.85 8.11 -18.22
CA GLN A 26 -4.67 7.10 -19.26
C GLN A 26 -3.18 6.76 -19.39
N VAL A 27 -2.81 5.52 -19.06
CA VAL A 27 -1.41 5.08 -18.99
C VAL A 27 -1.20 3.69 -19.59
N ASN A 28 0.04 3.40 -19.98
CA ASN A 28 0.44 2.06 -20.42
C ASN A 28 1.03 1.23 -19.27
N GLY A 29 1.25 -0.06 -19.54
CA GLY A 29 1.79 -0.99 -18.55
C GLY A 29 3.18 -0.66 -18.01
N ASN A 30 4.04 0.01 -18.79
CA ASN A 30 5.36 0.41 -18.31
C ASN A 30 5.25 1.50 -17.24
N GLN A 31 4.40 2.50 -17.46
CA GLN A 31 4.20 3.58 -16.49
C GLN A 31 3.62 3.06 -15.16
N ILE A 32 2.64 2.14 -15.24
CA ILE A 32 2.06 1.52 -14.04
C ILE A 32 3.12 0.66 -13.34
N TYR A 33 3.85 -0.15 -14.09
CA TYR A 33 4.89 -1.02 -13.55
C TYR A 33 5.98 -0.21 -12.85
N GLU A 34 6.52 0.82 -13.51
CA GLU A 34 7.55 1.70 -12.97
C GLU A 34 7.10 2.39 -11.68
N PHE A 35 5.84 2.79 -11.59
CA PHE A 35 5.27 3.31 -10.35
C PHE A 35 5.24 2.25 -9.24
N LEU A 36 4.70 1.06 -9.53
CA LEU A 36 4.52 0.00 -8.52
C LEU A 36 5.83 -0.53 -7.96
N ILE A 37 6.91 -0.56 -8.76
CA ILE A 37 8.24 -0.99 -8.32
C ILE A 37 9.11 0.16 -7.82
N ARG A 38 8.62 1.41 -7.88
CA ARG A 38 9.40 2.58 -7.47
C ARG A 38 9.80 2.43 -6.02
N ASP A 39 11.08 2.65 -5.75
CA ASP A 39 11.61 2.77 -4.39
C ASP A 39 11.12 4.09 -3.79
N VAL A 40 10.10 4.03 -2.94
CA VAL A 40 9.43 5.22 -2.40
C VAL A 40 10.12 5.77 -1.16
N ARG A 41 11.07 5.03 -0.57
CA ARG A 41 11.86 5.48 0.60
C ARG A 41 11.00 6.00 1.75
N CYS A 42 9.81 5.42 1.89
CA CYS A 42 8.86 5.76 2.93
C CYS A 42 9.17 4.99 4.21
N ALA A 43 9.96 3.92 4.12
CA ALA A 43 10.53 3.20 5.24
C ALA A 43 11.62 4.06 5.92
N ILE A 44 11.20 4.89 6.89
CA ILE A 44 12.07 5.70 7.72
C ILE A 44 12.03 5.12 9.14
N GLU A 45 13.18 4.87 9.74
CA GLU A 45 13.25 4.50 11.16
C GLU A 45 12.80 5.70 12.02
N PRO A 46 11.80 5.55 12.90
CA PRO A 46 11.43 6.62 13.80
C PRO A 46 12.54 6.80 14.85
N GLU A 47 13.08 8.02 14.91
CA GLU A 47 13.95 8.52 15.97
C GLU A 47 15.37 7.94 16.05
N THR A 48 16.23 8.38 15.13
CA THR A 48 17.49 8.96 15.58
C THR A 48 17.36 10.48 15.44
N ALA A 49 17.38 11.18 16.57
CA ALA A 49 17.37 12.65 16.64
C ALA A 49 18.63 13.31 16.02
N ASP A 50 19.49 12.51 15.36
CA ASP A 50 20.75 12.91 14.77
C ASP A 50 20.76 12.60 13.26
N ARG A 51 20.12 13.51 12.51
CA ARG A 51 20.46 14.04 11.17
C ARG A 51 20.75 13.13 9.96
N ASP A 52 20.78 11.81 10.06
CA ASP A 52 20.85 10.94 8.87
C ASP A 52 19.79 9.85 8.96
N ALA A 53 18.58 10.14 8.46
CA ALA A 53 17.54 9.13 8.33
C ALA A 53 18.08 7.97 7.48
N ILE A 54 18.12 6.77 8.05
CA ILE A 54 18.52 5.57 7.31
C ILE A 54 17.46 5.33 6.23
N VAL A 55 17.87 5.50 4.98
CA VAL A 55 17.05 5.17 3.82
C VAL A 55 17.32 3.72 3.45
N TYR A 56 16.31 2.87 3.63
CA TYR A 56 16.39 1.49 3.17
C TYR A 56 16.06 1.42 1.67
N ASN A 57 16.98 0.85 0.87
CA ASN A 57 16.68 0.53 -0.52
C ASN A 57 15.77 -0.70 -0.63
N GLY A 58 15.00 -0.75 -1.71
CA GLY A 58 14.12 -1.87 -2.01
C GLY A 58 12.76 -1.74 -1.34
N ASP A 59 12.27 -0.51 -1.23
CA ASP A 59 10.99 -0.14 -0.62
C ASP A 59 9.91 0.14 -1.70
N PRO A 60 9.34 -0.88 -2.36
CA PRO A 60 8.47 -0.69 -3.51
C PRO A 60 7.10 -0.13 -3.10
N ALA A 61 6.60 0.81 -3.89
CA ALA A 61 5.28 1.44 -3.73
C ALA A 61 4.13 0.41 -3.54
N ILE A 62 4.20 -0.74 -4.21
CA ILE A 62 3.15 -1.77 -4.16
C ILE A 62 2.91 -2.34 -2.77
N TRP A 63 3.90 -2.32 -1.88
CA TRP A 63 3.72 -2.85 -0.52
C TRP A 63 2.80 -1.98 0.32
N TYR A 64 2.93 -0.66 0.21
CA TYR A 64 2.07 0.30 0.91
C TYR A 64 0.60 0.17 0.53
N LEU A 65 0.30 -0.18 -0.72
CA LEU A 65 -1.07 -0.39 -1.18
C LEU A 65 -1.78 -1.52 -0.43
N GLY A 66 -1.05 -2.57 0.00
CA GLY A 66 -1.62 -3.73 0.70
C GLY A 66 -1.55 -3.67 2.23
N THR A 67 -0.69 -2.82 2.78
CA THR A 67 -0.40 -2.77 4.22
C THR A 67 -0.94 -1.53 4.92
N ASN A 68 -1.31 -0.48 4.19
CA ASN A 68 -1.69 0.80 4.78
C ASN A 68 -2.93 0.75 5.70
N GLU A 69 -2.87 1.45 6.81
CA GLU A 69 -3.90 1.51 7.84
C GLU A 69 -4.74 2.79 7.79
N LYS A 70 -4.45 3.77 6.92
CA LYS A 70 -5.17 5.06 6.90
C LYS A 70 -6.30 5.14 5.88
N GLY A 71 -6.03 4.73 4.66
CA GLY A 71 -7.01 4.81 3.56
C GLY A 71 -6.34 4.93 2.21
N GLY A 72 -7.09 4.64 1.16
CA GLY A 72 -6.57 4.64 -0.20
C GLY A 72 -7.57 4.08 -1.20
N TYR A 73 -7.18 4.09 -2.46
CA TYR A 73 -7.95 3.45 -3.51
C TYR A 73 -7.07 2.97 -4.67
N LEU A 74 -7.62 2.01 -5.41
CA LEU A 74 -7.11 1.50 -6.67
C LEU A 74 -8.23 1.57 -7.70
N GLN A 75 -7.95 2.16 -8.85
CA GLN A 75 -8.94 2.31 -9.93
C GLN A 75 -8.38 1.78 -11.24
N ILE A 76 -9.22 1.03 -11.97
CA ILE A 76 -8.98 0.62 -13.35
C ILE A 76 -10.27 0.87 -14.13
N ASN A 77 -10.22 1.79 -15.09
CA ASN A 77 -11.38 2.25 -15.85
C ASN A 77 -12.52 2.68 -14.91
N ASN A 78 -13.64 1.98 -14.92
CA ASN A 78 -14.81 2.26 -14.08
C ASN A 78 -14.86 1.43 -12.79
N HIS A 79 -13.86 0.59 -12.55
CA HIS A 79 -13.79 -0.22 -11.34
C HIS A 79 -12.92 0.47 -10.30
N VAL A 80 -13.50 0.73 -9.13
CA VAL A 80 -12.83 1.36 -7.99
C VAL A 80 -12.85 0.38 -6.82
N SER A 81 -11.68 0.17 -6.23
CA SER A 81 -11.50 -0.59 -4.99
C SER A 81 -10.89 0.35 -3.96
N GLU A 82 -11.72 0.80 -3.03
CA GLU A 82 -11.34 1.74 -1.98
C GLU A 82 -11.28 1.06 -0.60
N TRP A 83 -10.57 1.69 0.31
CA TRP A 83 -10.53 1.28 1.71
C TRP A 83 -10.39 2.49 2.61
N SER A 84 -11.03 2.39 3.76
CA SER A 84 -10.86 3.32 4.87
C SER A 84 -9.76 2.84 5.82
N PHE A 85 -9.70 3.47 6.98
CA PHE A 85 -8.77 3.18 8.05
C PHE A 85 -8.86 1.71 8.51
N GLY A 86 -7.70 1.05 8.60
CA GLY A 86 -7.54 -0.35 8.98
C GLY A 86 -8.06 -1.35 7.94
N GLN A 87 -8.56 -0.92 6.78
CA GLN A 87 -9.25 -1.80 5.84
C GLN A 87 -8.39 -2.26 4.64
N SER A 88 -7.19 -1.72 4.42
CA SER A 88 -6.32 -2.22 3.34
C SER A 88 -5.97 -3.68 3.54
N ASN A 89 -5.89 -4.43 2.44
CA ASN A 89 -5.38 -5.78 2.43
C ASN A 89 -4.70 -6.13 1.10
N TRP A 90 -3.92 -7.19 1.13
CA TRP A 90 -3.21 -7.68 -0.04
C TRP A 90 -4.15 -8.17 -1.15
N GLU A 91 -5.31 -8.72 -0.80
CA GLU A 91 -6.30 -9.25 -1.74
C GLU A 91 -6.76 -8.20 -2.77
N ARG A 92 -7.00 -6.95 -2.33
CA ARG A 92 -7.34 -5.85 -3.24
C ARG A 92 -6.23 -5.55 -4.25
N VAL A 93 -4.97 -5.60 -3.79
CA VAL A 93 -3.82 -5.35 -4.67
C VAL A 93 -3.64 -6.51 -5.66
N PHE A 94 -3.83 -7.75 -5.23
CA PHE A 94 -3.82 -8.92 -6.14
C PHE A 94 -4.92 -8.84 -7.20
N GLU A 95 -6.12 -8.41 -6.81
CA GLU A 95 -7.23 -8.20 -7.75
C GLU A 95 -6.89 -7.12 -8.78
N PHE A 96 -6.36 -5.98 -8.33
CA PHE A 96 -5.92 -4.89 -9.20
C PHE A 96 -4.88 -5.37 -10.24
N ILE A 97 -3.83 -6.09 -9.82
CA ILE A 97 -2.84 -6.66 -10.75
C ILE A 97 -3.47 -7.68 -11.70
N SER A 98 -4.38 -8.52 -11.19
CA SER A 98 -5.09 -9.51 -12.00
C SER A 98 -5.96 -8.88 -13.09
N MET A 99 -6.61 -7.75 -12.79
CA MET A 99 -7.38 -6.98 -13.76
C MET A 99 -6.51 -6.38 -14.85
N LEU A 100 -5.37 -5.77 -14.50
CA LEU A 100 -4.41 -5.24 -15.48
C LEU A 100 -3.86 -6.36 -16.39
N ASN A 101 -3.62 -7.55 -15.84
CA ASN A 101 -3.23 -8.71 -16.63
C ASN A 101 -4.33 -9.18 -17.60
N LYS A 102 -5.60 -9.24 -17.15
CA LYS A 102 -6.75 -9.58 -18.02
C LYS A 102 -6.90 -8.61 -19.18
N LEU A 103 -6.54 -7.34 -18.96
CA LEU A 103 -6.50 -6.30 -19.99
C LEU A 103 -5.22 -6.33 -20.84
N ALA A 104 -4.33 -7.32 -20.65
CA ALA A 104 -3.03 -7.47 -21.32
C ALA A 104 -2.14 -6.20 -21.24
N ILE A 105 -2.29 -5.43 -20.17
CA ILE A 105 -1.52 -4.21 -19.89
C ILE A 105 -0.07 -4.55 -19.55
N PHE A 106 0.15 -5.59 -18.74
CA PHE A 106 1.49 -6.05 -18.38
C PHE A 106 1.98 -7.14 -19.32
N ASN A 107 3.27 -7.10 -19.62
CA ASN A 107 3.95 -8.27 -20.20
C ASN A 107 4.26 -9.30 -19.11
N LYS A 108 4.57 -10.54 -19.54
CA LYS A 108 4.83 -11.66 -18.62
C LYS A 108 6.00 -11.39 -17.64
N PRO A 109 7.15 -10.82 -18.05
CA PRO A 109 8.19 -10.41 -17.11
C PRO A 109 7.73 -9.45 -16.01
N GLN A 110 6.99 -8.40 -16.38
CA GLN A 110 6.43 -7.43 -15.42
C GLN A 110 5.50 -8.11 -14.44
N LEU A 111 4.57 -8.93 -14.94
CA LEU A 111 3.60 -9.65 -14.11
C LEU A 111 4.30 -10.60 -13.12
N ASN A 112 5.31 -11.34 -13.58
CA ASN A 112 6.07 -12.25 -12.73
C ASN A 112 6.79 -11.50 -11.61
N HIS A 113 7.41 -10.36 -11.93
CA HIS A 113 8.10 -9.55 -10.94
C HIS A 113 7.14 -8.95 -9.91
N LEU A 114 6.04 -8.34 -10.36
CA LEU A 114 5.01 -7.80 -9.46
C LEU A 114 4.41 -8.88 -8.56
N SER A 115 4.14 -10.07 -9.11
CA SER A 115 3.65 -11.22 -8.32
C SER A 115 4.67 -11.67 -7.27
N SER A 116 5.97 -11.64 -7.60
CA SER A 116 7.04 -11.94 -6.63
C SER A 116 7.04 -10.92 -5.48
N LEU A 117 6.97 -9.63 -5.79
CA LEU A 117 6.94 -8.56 -4.78
C LEU A 117 5.70 -8.64 -3.88
N LEU A 118 4.53 -8.94 -4.45
CA LEU A 118 3.29 -9.11 -3.68
C LEU A 118 3.36 -10.31 -2.73
N ASN A 119 3.87 -11.44 -3.21
CA ASN A 119 4.04 -12.62 -2.38
C ASN A 119 5.07 -12.39 -1.27
N GLU A 120 6.18 -11.72 -1.59
CA GLU A 120 7.18 -11.32 -0.60
C GLU A 120 6.57 -10.45 0.50
N GLY A 121 5.91 -9.35 0.12
CA GLY A 121 5.28 -8.44 1.08
C GLY A 121 4.25 -9.15 1.95
N LYS A 122 3.33 -9.92 1.35
CA LYS A 122 2.31 -10.69 2.08
C LYS A 122 2.90 -11.67 3.10
N GLN A 123 4.03 -12.29 2.77
CA GLN A 123 4.72 -13.23 3.66
C GLN A 123 5.60 -12.52 4.70
N ALA A 124 6.04 -11.30 4.43
CA ALA A 124 6.94 -10.55 5.29
C ALA A 124 6.20 -9.74 6.37
N PHE A 125 5.13 -9.03 6.04
CA PHE A 125 4.49 -8.10 6.98
C PHE A 125 3.01 -7.86 6.65
N ASP A 126 2.22 -7.52 7.68
CA ASP A 126 0.81 -7.12 7.54
C ASP A 126 0.60 -5.61 7.74
N ASP A 127 1.64 -4.94 8.23
CA ASP A 127 1.67 -3.55 8.64
C ASP A 127 2.82 -2.82 7.93
N MET A 128 2.55 -1.62 7.42
CA MET A 128 3.56 -0.80 6.75
C MET A 128 4.70 -0.40 7.69
N TYR A 129 4.45 -0.34 9.00
CA TYR A 129 5.47 0.00 10.00
C TYR A 129 6.53 -1.08 10.20
N ASP A 130 6.30 -2.31 9.71
CA ASP A 130 7.30 -3.37 9.75
C ASP A 130 8.27 -3.31 8.56
N ILE A 131 7.95 -2.56 7.50
CA ILE A 131 8.77 -2.47 6.28
C ILE A 131 10.22 -2.03 6.59
N PRO A 132 10.49 -0.97 7.40
CA PRO A 132 11.87 -0.59 7.72
C PRO A 132 12.66 -1.71 8.40
N SER A 133 12.06 -2.37 9.41
CA SER A 133 12.68 -3.49 10.12
C SER A 133 12.96 -4.67 9.19
N TYR A 134 12.00 -4.99 8.32
CA TYR A 134 12.15 -6.04 7.32
C TYR A 134 13.32 -5.77 6.38
N LEU A 135 13.39 -4.56 5.82
CA LEU A 135 14.45 -4.17 4.89
C LEU A 135 15.83 -4.17 5.54
N ASN A 136 15.93 -3.69 6.79
CA ASN A 136 17.17 -3.72 7.56
C ASN A 136 17.71 -5.15 7.74
N VAL A 137 16.82 -6.07 8.13
CA VAL A 137 17.16 -7.50 8.32
C VAL A 137 17.56 -8.14 6.99
N LYS A 138 16.81 -7.85 5.92
CA LYS A 138 17.07 -8.36 4.56
C LYS A 138 18.42 -7.91 4.03
N GLN A 139 18.76 -6.63 4.16
CA GLN A 139 20.05 -6.08 3.74
C GLN A 139 21.23 -6.66 4.54
N SER A 140 20.99 -7.00 5.81
CA SER A 140 21.98 -7.66 6.68
C SER A 140 22.14 -9.16 6.39
N GLY A 141 21.37 -9.73 5.46
CA GLY A 141 21.39 -11.15 5.13
C GLY A 141 20.85 -12.07 6.24
N LEU A 142 20.09 -11.51 7.18
CA LEU A 142 19.52 -12.23 8.30
C LEU A 142 18.12 -12.77 7.94
N SER A 143 17.66 -13.78 8.69
CA SER A 143 16.30 -14.30 8.54
C SER A 143 15.29 -13.36 9.18
N TRP A 144 14.20 -13.09 8.46
CA TRP A 144 13.06 -12.33 8.99
C TRP A 144 11.98 -13.27 9.49
N THR A 145 11.40 -12.93 10.64
CA THR A 145 10.18 -13.56 11.14
C THR A 145 9.07 -12.51 11.13
N LYS A 146 8.01 -12.78 10.36
CA LYS A 146 6.84 -11.91 10.29
C LYS A 146 6.30 -11.64 11.68
N ARG A 147 6.15 -10.36 12.02
CA ARG A 147 5.53 -9.95 13.28
C ARG A 147 4.01 -10.02 13.11
N THR A 148 3.34 -10.51 14.15
CA THR A 148 1.88 -10.39 14.23
C THR A 148 1.59 -9.02 14.82
N THR A 149 0.99 -8.14 14.03
CA THR A 149 0.51 -6.84 14.51
C THR A 149 -1.02 -6.86 14.53
N ASN A 150 -1.61 -6.06 15.41
CA ASN A 150 -3.05 -5.84 15.47
C ASN A 150 -3.41 -4.38 15.15
N THR A 151 -2.49 -3.60 14.57
CA THR A 151 -2.65 -2.17 14.27
C THR A 151 -3.94 -1.88 13.50
N LYS A 152 -4.19 -2.63 12.43
CA LYS A 152 -5.43 -2.50 11.63
C LYS A 152 -6.69 -2.76 12.46
N THR A 153 -6.69 -3.81 13.28
CA THR A 153 -7.79 -4.14 14.19
C THR A 153 -7.98 -3.07 15.26
N GLN A 154 -6.89 -2.59 15.89
CA GLN A 154 -6.93 -1.52 16.89
C GLN A 154 -7.52 -0.23 16.32
N ILE A 155 -7.18 0.10 15.07
CA ILE A 155 -7.73 1.27 14.37
C ILE A 155 -9.22 1.07 14.08
N GLN A 156 -9.62 -0.11 13.63
CA GLN A 156 -11.03 -0.44 13.41
C GLN A 156 -11.84 -0.34 14.71
N ASP A 157 -11.32 -0.88 15.82
CA ASP A 157 -11.94 -0.82 17.13
C ASP A 157 -12.06 0.62 17.64
N LEU A 158 -11.00 1.42 17.47
CA LEU A 158 -11.02 2.84 17.80
C LEU A 158 -12.12 3.58 17.02
N ILE A 159 -12.22 3.35 15.73
CA ILE A 159 -13.23 3.99 14.88
C ILE A 159 -14.63 3.55 15.30
N ALA A 160 -14.84 2.26 15.53
CA ALA A 160 -16.12 1.75 16.00
C ALA A 160 -16.55 2.39 17.33
N ASN A 161 -15.62 2.54 18.28
CA ASN A 161 -15.87 3.18 19.56
C ASN A 161 -16.21 4.68 19.40
N VAL A 162 -15.44 5.41 18.58
CA VAL A 162 -15.72 6.82 18.28
C VAL A 162 -17.09 6.96 17.62
N CYS A 163 -17.41 6.10 16.65
CA CYS A 163 -18.69 6.12 15.99
C CYS A 163 -19.84 5.86 16.96
N TYR A 164 -19.69 4.87 17.83
CA TYR A 164 -20.67 4.56 18.87
C TYR A 164 -20.91 5.77 19.78
N THR A 165 -19.86 6.42 20.28
CA THR A 165 -19.97 7.62 21.12
C THR A 165 -20.70 8.77 20.41
N PHE A 166 -20.41 9.03 19.14
CA PHE A 166 -21.09 10.10 18.39
C PHE A 166 -22.58 9.81 18.17
N ILE A 167 -22.94 8.55 17.94
CA ILE A 167 -24.34 8.13 17.82
C ILE A 167 -25.06 8.31 19.16
N GLU A 168 -24.45 7.91 20.28
CA GLU A 168 -25.04 8.07 21.62
C GLU A 168 -25.35 9.53 21.98
N ILE A 169 -24.51 10.47 21.56
CA ILE A 169 -24.71 11.90 21.82
C ILE A 169 -25.59 12.60 20.75
N GLY A 170 -26.20 11.83 19.85
CA GLY A 170 -27.24 12.29 18.92
C GLY A 170 -26.75 12.74 17.54
N PHE A 171 -25.49 12.46 17.16
CA PHE A 171 -25.02 12.71 15.79
C PHE A 171 -25.36 11.56 14.85
N GLN A 172 -25.68 11.91 13.61
CA GLN A 172 -25.73 10.97 12.51
C GLN A 172 -24.33 10.87 11.88
N ILE A 173 -23.82 9.65 11.75
CA ILE A 173 -22.55 9.39 11.07
C ILE A 173 -22.82 9.05 9.62
N ILE A 174 -22.12 9.75 8.73
CA ILE A 174 -22.09 9.45 7.30
C ILE A 174 -20.72 8.82 7.04
N THR A 175 -20.67 7.50 6.86
CA THR A 175 -19.48 6.83 6.33
C THR A 175 -19.50 6.92 4.80
N PRO A 176 -18.35 7.19 4.15
CA PRO A 176 -18.21 7.09 2.70
C PRO A 176 -18.62 5.70 2.18
#